data_AF-A3YU74-F1
#
_entry.id   AF-A3YU74-F1
#
_cell.length_a   1.000
_cell.length_b   1.000
_cell.length_c   1.000
_cell.angle_alpha   90.00
_cell.angle_beta   90.00
_cell.angle_gamma   90.00
#
_symmetry.space_group_name_H-M   'P 1'
#
loop_
_entity.id
_entity.type
_entity.pdbx_description
1 polymer ?
#
loop_
_entity_poly.entity_id
_entity_poly.type
_entity_poly.pdbx_seq_one_letter_code
_entity_poly.pdbx_strand_id
1 'polypeptide(L)'
;MKSGNAVIFDHVLHDQGMMDSCTAAFAGLRVFSVGITCDLAILEARERARGDRVLGRARGLADVVHGFCTYDLMVDSGQMGPEACVDLVVSALHEG
;
A
#
# COMPACT_ATOMS: atom_id res chain seq x y z
N MET A 1 10.00 4.66 -16.31
CA MET A 1 10.07 3.29 -16.87
C MET A 1 9.49 3.31 -18.28
N LYS A 2 10.18 2.79 -19.31
CA LYS A 2 9.74 2.89 -20.72
C LYS A 2 9.97 1.59 -21.53
N SER A 3 10.28 0.48 -20.87
CA SER A 3 10.62 -0.80 -21.53
C SER A 3 9.45 -1.79 -21.64
N GLY A 4 8.21 -1.38 -21.30
CA GLY A 4 7.03 -2.25 -21.37
C GLY A 4 6.91 -3.29 -20.25
N ASN A 5 7.78 -3.25 -19.23
CA ASN A 5 7.73 -4.17 -18.10
C ASN A 5 6.58 -3.84 -17.15
N ALA A 6 5.87 -4.86 -16.67
CA ALA A 6 5.02 -4.75 -15.50
C ALA A 6 5.88 -4.58 -14.24
N VAL A 7 5.52 -3.63 -13.38
CA VAL A 7 6.29 -3.25 -12.20
C VAL A 7 5.36 -3.18 -11.00
N ILE A 8 5.80 -3.77 -9.89
CA ILE A 8 5.19 -3.58 -8.58
C ILE A 8 6.07 -2.60 -7.80
N PHE A 9 5.46 -1.54 -7.29
CA PHE A 9 6.11 -0.54 -6.45
C PHE A 9 5.42 -0.56 -5.08
N ASP A 10 6.12 -1.03 -4.05
CA ASP A 10 5.66 -1.03 -2.67
C ASP A 10 6.40 0.06 -1.90
N HIS A 11 5.66 1.01 -1.33
CA HIS A 11 6.22 2.08 -0.54
C HIS A 11 5.21 2.58 0.49
N VAL A 12 5.72 2.96 1.66
CA VAL A 12 4.97 3.77 2.63
C VAL A 12 5.14 5.24 2.25
N LEU A 13 4.08 5.89 1.79
CA LEU A 13 4.10 7.33 1.54
C LEU A 13 3.81 8.04 2.87
N HIS A 14 4.63 9.01 3.27
CA HIS A 14 4.54 9.65 4.58
C HIS A 14 3.79 10.99 4.55
N ASP A 15 3.75 11.65 3.40
CA ASP A 15 3.10 12.94 3.22
C ASP A 15 2.61 13.14 1.77
N GLN A 16 1.85 14.21 1.56
CA GLN A 16 1.35 14.62 0.25
C GLN A 16 2.48 14.87 -0.76
N GLY A 17 3.62 15.41 -0.33
CA GLY A 17 4.75 15.71 -1.24
C GLY A 17 5.37 14.46 -1.85
N MET A 18 5.42 13.35 -1.09
CA MET A 18 5.80 12.04 -1.62
C MET A 18 4.79 11.53 -2.65
N MET A 19 3.48 11.67 -2.37
CA MET A 19 2.44 11.28 -3.32
C MET A 19 2.52 12.11 -4.62
N ASP A 20 2.73 13.42 -4.51
CA ASP A 20 2.88 14.31 -5.66
C ASP A 20 4.12 13.93 -6.49
N SER A 21 5.23 13.61 -5.80
CA SER A 21 6.46 13.13 -6.44
C SER A 21 6.25 11.81 -7.17
N CYS A 22 5.55 10.85 -6.57
CA CYS A 22 5.18 9.58 -7.21
C CYS A 22 4.28 9.83 -8.43
N THR A 23 3.29 10.71 -8.31
CA THR A 23 2.36 11.06 -9.39
C THR A 23 3.12 11.65 -10.58
N ALA A 24 4.04 12.57 -10.33
CA ALA A 24 4.89 13.16 -11.36
C ALA A 24 5.82 12.11 -11.99
N ALA A 25 6.43 11.23 -11.18
CA ALA A 25 7.33 10.19 -11.67
C ALA A 25 6.61 9.13 -12.53
N PHE A 26 5.34 8.87 -12.25
CA PHE A 26 4.52 7.91 -12.97
C PHE A 26 3.69 8.52 -14.11
N ALA A 27 3.81 9.83 -14.34
CA ALA A 27 3.08 10.52 -15.40
C ALA A 27 3.29 9.84 -16.77
N GLY A 28 2.17 9.55 -17.44
CA GLY A 28 2.17 8.85 -18.74
C GLY A 28 2.28 7.33 -18.66
N LEU A 29 2.29 6.73 -17.47
CA LEU A 29 2.14 5.30 -17.27
C LEU A 29 0.70 4.96 -16.88
N ARG A 30 0.25 3.75 -17.20
CA ARG A 30 -0.95 3.19 -16.57
C ARG A 30 -0.58 2.71 -15.17
N VAL A 31 -1.15 3.34 -14.16
CA VAL A 31 -0.94 3.00 -12.75
C VAL A 31 -2.23 2.43 -12.21
N PHE A 32 -2.13 1.30 -11.53
CA PHE A 32 -3.21 0.73 -10.71
C PHE A 32 -2.74 0.79 -9.26
N SER A 33 -3.45 1.56 -8.44
CA SER A 33 -3.07 1.92 -7.08
C SER A 33 -3.84 1.09 -6.06
N VAL A 34 -3.11 0.46 -5.15
CA VAL A 34 -3.68 -0.42 -4.11
C VAL A 34 -3.30 0.11 -2.74
N GLY A 35 -4.30 0.40 -1.91
CA GLY A 35 -4.11 0.74 -0.51
C GLY A 35 -4.22 -0.51 0.36
N ILE A 36 -3.21 -0.76 1.20
CA ILE A 36 -3.18 -1.90 2.12
C ILE A 36 -3.41 -1.39 3.55
N THR A 37 -4.50 -1.83 4.16
CA THR A 37 -4.88 -1.50 5.54
C THR A 37 -4.84 -2.74 6.42
N CYS A 38 -4.86 -2.49 7.73
CA CYS A 38 -4.94 -3.51 8.76
C CYS A 38 -5.30 -2.82 10.08
N ASP A 39 -6.10 -3.47 10.91
CA ASP A 39 -6.40 -2.97 12.26
C ASP A 39 -5.10 -2.67 13.05
N LEU A 40 -5.09 -1.55 13.79
CA LEU A 40 -3.92 -1.07 14.49
C LEU A 40 -3.36 -2.12 15.47
N ALA A 41 -4.22 -2.84 16.20
CA ALA A 41 -3.75 -3.84 17.16
C ALA A 41 -3.02 -5.00 16.45
N ILE A 42 -3.49 -5.38 15.26
CA ILE A 42 -2.84 -6.39 14.43
C ILE A 42 -1.51 -5.86 13.87
N LEU A 43 -1.46 -4.62 13.38
CA LEU A 43 -0.23 -3.99 12.90
C LEU A 43 0.85 -3.95 13.98
N GLU A 44 0.49 -3.58 15.20
CA GLU A 44 1.45 -3.53 16.31
C GLU A 44 1.92 -4.92 16.75
N ALA A 45 1.04 -5.91 16.73
CA ALA A 45 1.43 -7.30 16.99
C ALA A 45 2.45 -7.79 15.94
N ARG A 46 2.21 -7.48 14.65
CA ARG A 46 3.12 -7.82 13.53
C ARG A 46 4.45 -7.06 13.62
N GLU A 47 4.42 -5.79 14.01
CA GLU A 47 5.64 -4.98 14.23
C GLU A 47 6.53 -5.57 15.32
N ARG A 48 5.93 -5.93 16.47
CA ARG A 48 6.65 -6.59 17.58
C ARG A 48 7.21 -7.94 17.16
N ALA A 49 6.44 -8.73 16.41
CA ALA A 49 6.84 -10.07 15.99
C ALA A 49 7.99 -10.07 14.97
N ARG A 50 8.13 -9.03 14.13
CA ARG A 50 9.22 -8.92 13.16
C ARG A 50 10.59 -8.70 13.82
N GLY A 51 10.64 -8.00 14.96
CA GLY A 51 11.85 -7.84 15.77
C GLY A 51 12.97 -6.96 15.17
N ASP A 52 12.87 -6.57 13.90
CA ASP A 52 13.86 -5.76 13.18
C ASP A 52 13.47 -4.28 13.03
N ARG A 53 12.31 -3.87 13.58
CA ARG A 53 11.75 -2.52 13.45
C ARG A 53 11.75 -1.75 14.77
N VAL A 54 11.94 -0.44 14.68
CA VAL A 54 11.66 0.49 15.78
C VAL A 54 10.16 0.44 16.07
N LEU A 55 9.82 0.09 17.31
CA LEU A 55 8.44 0.01 17.77
C LEU A 55 7.76 1.39 17.73
N GLY A 56 6.46 1.40 17.43
CA GLY A 56 5.64 2.61 17.38
C GLY A 56 5.49 3.21 15.99
N ARG A 57 6.15 2.66 14.95
CA ARG A 57 5.93 3.09 13.56
C ARG A 57 4.51 2.77 13.11
N ALA A 58 4.00 1.57 13.44
CA ALA A 58 2.62 1.17 13.12
C ALA A 58 1.61 2.24 13.57
N ARG A 59 1.65 2.62 14.86
CA ARG A 59 0.75 3.61 15.43
C ARG A 59 0.99 5.03 14.92
N GLY A 60 2.24 5.43 14.69
CA GLY A 60 2.55 6.75 14.16
C GLY A 60 2.09 6.98 12.72
N LEU A 61 1.83 5.92 11.96
CA LEU A 61 1.56 6.00 10.52
C LEU A 61 0.16 5.54 10.12
N ALA A 62 -0.50 4.66 10.90
CA ALA A 62 -1.76 4.04 10.52
C ALA A 62 -2.85 5.04 10.06
N ASP A 63 -3.00 6.15 10.78
CA ASP A 63 -4.02 7.17 10.48
C ASP A 63 -3.52 8.27 9.54
N VAL A 64 -2.26 8.23 9.11
CA VAL A 64 -1.62 9.29 8.32
C VAL A 64 -1.48 8.89 6.86
N VAL A 65 -0.93 7.71 6.59
CA VAL A 65 -0.40 7.33 5.26
C VAL A 65 -1.47 7.16 4.18
N HIS A 66 -2.74 7.01 4.58
CA HIS A 66 -3.88 6.93 3.67
C HIS A 66 -4.63 8.26 3.52
N GLY A 67 -4.35 9.27 4.34
CA GLY A 67 -5.11 10.53 4.40
C GLY A 67 -4.93 11.45 3.19
N PHE A 68 -3.93 11.19 2.35
CA PHE A 68 -3.59 11.98 1.16
C PHE A 68 -3.52 11.13 -0.12
N CYS A 69 -3.91 9.85 -0.05
CA CYS A 69 -3.89 8.93 -1.17
C CYS A 69 -5.31 8.64 -1.66
N THR A 70 -5.48 8.46 -2.97
CA THR A 70 -6.67 7.84 -3.57
C THR A 70 -6.23 6.53 -4.20
N TYR A 71 -7.03 5.48 -4.03
CA TYR A 71 -6.69 4.14 -4.50
C TYR A 71 -7.78 3.59 -5.42
N ASP A 72 -7.38 2.82 -6.42
CA ASP A 72 -8.29 2.06 -7.27
C ASP A 72 -8.87 0.86 -6.50
N LEU A 73 -8.11 0.31 -5.55
CA LEU A 73 -8.53 -0.78 -4.67
C LEU A 73 -8.01 -0.60 -3.25
N MET A 74 -8.86 -0.89 -2.26
CA MET A 74 -8.46 -1.02 -0.85
C MET A 74 -8.53 -2.49 -0.42
N VAL A 75 -7.50 -2.96 0.29
CA VAL A 75 -7.41 -4.33 0.82
C VAL A 75 -7.14 -4.28 2.32
N ASP A 76 -7.89 -5.05 3.12
CA ASP A 76 -7.66 -5.21 4.56
C ASP A 76 -6.94 -6.53 4.84
N SER A 77 -5.62 -6.43 5.04
CA SER A 77 -4.75 -7.57 5.35
C SER A 77 -4.87 -8.06 6.80
N GLY A 78 -5.67 -7.40 7.64
CA GLY A 78 -6.00 -7.83 9.00
C GLY A 78 -7.19 -8.80 9.03
N GLN A 79 -8.14 -8.63 8.12
CA GLN A 79 -9.33 -9.47 7.99
C GLN A 79 -9.14 -10.62 6.98
N MET A 80 -8.26 -10.45 6.00
CA MET A 80 -8.04 -11.41 4.92
C MET A 80 -6.67 -12.09 5.03
N GLY A 81 -6.61 -13.35 4.61
CA GLY A 81 -5.35 -14.05 4.40
C GLY A 81 -4.61 -13.53 3.15
N PRO A 82 -3.29 -13.75 3.04
CA PRO A 82 -2.51 -13.26 1.90
C PRO A 82 -3.02 -13.71 0.53
N GLU A 83 -3.42 -14.98 0.40
CA GLU A 83 -3.97 -15.54 -0.85
C GLU A 83 -5.25 -14.81 -1.27
N ALA A 84 -6.19 -14.60 -0.34
CA ALA A 84 -7.42 -13.86 -0.62
C ALA A 84 -7.16 -12.40 -1.00
N CYS A 85 -6.13 -11.76 -0.41
CA CYS A 85 -5.72 -10.41 -0.80
C CYS A 85 -5.18 -10.38 -2.23
N VAL A 86 -4.36 -11.38 -2.60
CA VAL A 86 -3.80 -11.50 -3.95
C VAL A 86 -4.91 -11.70 -4.97
N ASP A 87 -5.86 -12.60 -4.71
CA ASP A 87 -6.98 -12.85 -5.61
C ASP A 87 -7.78 -11.58 -5.87
N LEU A 88 -8.07 -10.81 -4.81
CA LEU A 88 -8.78 -9.53 -4.92
C LEU A 88 -8.02 -8.52 -5.81
N VAL A 89 -6.70 -8.39 -5.62
CA VAL A 89 -5.86 -7.48 -6.42
C VAL A 89 -5.80 -7.92 -7.88
N VAL A 90 -5.61 -9.21 -8.14
CA VAL A 90 -5.51 -9.76 -9.51
C VAL A 90 -6.83 -9.63 -10.26
N SER A 91 -7.96 -9.90 -9.60
CA SER A 91 -9.29 -9.70 -10.19
C SER A 91 -9.52 -8.24 -10.58
N ALA A 92 -9.28 -7.32 -9.64
CA ALA A 92 -9.50 -5.89 -9.90
C ALA A 92 -8.58 -5.34 -11.01
N LEU A 93 -7.33 -5.83 -11.11
CA LEU A 93 -6.39 -5.42 -12.16
C LEU A 93 -6.84 -5.86 -13.56
N HIS A 94 -7.59 -6.95 -13.69
CA HIS A 94 -8.10 -7.43 -14.98
C HIS A 94 -9.43 -6.78 -15.39
N GLU A 95 -10.16 -6.18 -14.44
CA GLU A 95 -11.45 -5.53 -14.68
C GLU A 95 -11.32 -4.07 -15.16
N GLY A 96 -10.16 -3.43 -14.95
CA GLY A 96 -9.84 -2.06 -15.37
C GLY A 96 -8.98 -1.95 -16.63
#